data_AF-A0A845Z583-F1
#
_entry.id   AF-A0A845Z583-F1
#
_cell.length_a   1.000
_cell.length_b   1.000
_cell.length_c   1.000
_cell.angle_alpha   90.00
_cell.angle_beta   90.00
_cell.angle_gamma   90.00
#
_symmetry.space_group_name_H-M   'P 1'
#
loop_
_entity.id
_entity.type
_entity.pdbx_description
1 polymer ?
#
loop_
_entity_poly.entity_id
_entity_poly.type
_entity_poly.pdbx_seq_one_letter_code
_entity_poly.pdbx_strand_id
1 'polypeptide(L)'
;MKLSYKATQFIVEAIEYQIVNYQKRLEEIENMDEDEASDIGNDCVFLEALRNDFLESLQSGKLPQEKANVESYLGGYLGRN
;
A
#
# COMPACT_ATOMS: atom_id res chain seq x y z
N MET A 1 8.07 5.70 15.59
CA MET A 1 9.18 4.74 15.85
C MET A 1 10.31 5.03 14.88
N LYS A 2 11.60 4.97 15.28
CA LYS A 2 12.70 5.10 14.32
C LYS A 2 13.10 3.70 13.81
N LEU A 3 12.77 3.40 12.56
CA LEU A 3 13.15 2.14 11.93
C LEU A 3 14.60 2.21 11.45
N SER A 4 15.33 1.09 11.54
CA SER A 4 16.65 0.98 10.92
C SER A 4 16.50 0.78 9.42
N TYR A 5 17.54 1.09 8.64
CA TYR A 5 17.56 0.83 7.18
C TYR A 5 17.14 -0.61 6.86
N LYS A 6 17.71 -1.60 7.57
CA LYS A 6 17.40 -3.02 7.38
C LYS A 6 15.95 -3.36 7.74
N ALA A 7 15.40 -2.76 8.80
CA ALA A 7 14.01 -2.96 9.16
C ALA A 7 13.07 -2.35 8.11
N THR A 8 13.37 -1.15 7.61
CA THR A 8 12.60 -0.51 6.54
C THR A 8 12.66 -1.32 5.25
N GLN A 9 13.83 -1.81 4.85
CA GLN A 9 13.98 -2.67 3.68
C GLN A 9 13.14 -3.96 3.81
N PHE A 10 13.20 -4.62 4.97
CA PHE A 10 12.41 -5.83 5.21
C PHE A 10 10.90 -5.57 5.11
N ILE A 11 10.43 -4.40 5.59
CA ILE A 11 9.03 -4.00 5.48
C ILE A 11 8.64 -3.78 4.01
N VAL A 12 9.48 -3.13 3.22
CA VAL A 12 9.25 -2.95 1.77
C VAL A 12 9.09 -4.30 1.08
N GLU A 13 10.01 -5.24 1.32
CA GLU A 13 9.96 -6.59 0.73
C GLU A 13 8.68 -7.35 1.14
N ALA A 14 8.25 -7.22 2.39
CA ALA A 14 7.01 -7.83 2.87
C ALA A 14 5.76 -7.22 2.22
N ILE A 15 5.74 -5.90 2.03
CA ILE A 15 4.65 -5.21 1.33
C ILE A 15 4.58 -5.65 -0.13
N GLU A 16 5.72 -5.71 -0.82
CA GLU A 16 5.79 -6.18 -2.21
C GLU A 16 5.30 -7.62 -2.35
N TYR A 17 5.69 -8.51 -1.45
CA TYR A 17 5.18 -9.88 -1.42
C TYR A 17 3.66 -9.93 -1.27
N GLN A 18 3.09 -9.10 -0.38
CA GLN A 18 1.64 -9.09 -0.14
C GLN A 18 0.87 -8.55 -1.34
N ILE A 19 1.36 -7.48 -1.99
CA ILE A 19 0.75 -6.93 -3.22
C ILE A 19 0.69 -8.02 -4.30
N VAL A 20 1.78 -8.74 -4.53
CA VAL A 20 1.82 -9.84 -5.52
C VAL A 20 0.80 -10.93 -5.16
N ASN A 21 0.68 -11.28 -3.88
CA ASN A 21 -0.29 -12.29 -3.45
C ASN A 21 -1.73 -11.84 -3.65
N TYR A 22 -2.03 -10.56 -3.41
CA TYR A 22 -3.35 -9.98 -3.68
C TYR A 22 -3.66 -9.92 -5.17
N GLN A 23 -2.72 -9.49 -6.01
CA GLN A 23 -2.90 -9.49 -7.47
C GLN A 23 -3.18 -10.91 -7.99
N LYS A 24 -2.46 -11.92 -7.51
CA LYS A 24 -2.75 -13.33 -7.87
C LYS A 24 -4.15 -13.76 -7.44
N ARG A 25 -4.59 -13.40 -6.24
CA ARG A 25 -5.96 -13.70 -5.79
C ARG A 25 -7.02 -13.04 -6.69
N LEU A 26 -6.79 -11.80 -7.10
CA LEU A 26 -7.68 -11.09 -8.02
C LEU A 26 -7.74 -11.77 -9.41
N GLU A 27 -6.64 -12.35 -9.87
CA GLU A 27 -6.54 -13.05 -11.17
C GLU A 27 -7.09 -14.48 -11.14
N GLU A 28 -6.93 -15.21 -10.02
CA GLU A 28 -7.24 -16.65 -9.93
C GLU A 28 -8.70 -16.96 -9.57
N ILE A 29 -9.42 -16.04 -8.92
CA ILE A 29 -10.75 -16.33 -8.39
C ILE A 29 -11.83 -15.89 -9.40
N GLU A 30 -12.23 -16.83 -10.27
CA GLU A 30 -13.31 -16.66 -11.27
C GLU A 30 -14.69 -16.29 -10.66
N ASN A 31 -14.88 -16.45 -9.35
CA ASN A 31 -16.13 -16.20 -8.62
C ASN A 31 -15.92 -15.38 -7.34
N MET A 32 -14.97 -14.44 -7.37
CA MET A 32 -14.76 -13.57 -6.22
C MET A 32 -15.94 -12.61 -6.10
N ASP A 33 -16.41 -12.42 -4.87
CA ASP A 33 -17.44 -11.44 -4.59
C ASP A 33 -16.94 -10.03 -4.95
N GLU A 34 -17.80 -9.18 -5.52
CA GLU A 34 -17.41 -7.84 -5.97
C GLU A 34 -16.94 -6.98 -4.78
N ASP A 35 -17.54 -7.19 -3.61
CA ASP A 35 -17.14 -6.52 -2.36
C ASP A 35 -15.74 -6.97 -1.91
N GLU A 36 -15.46 -8.28 -1.95
CA GLU A 36 -14.12 -8.82 -1.62
C GLU A 36 -13.06 -8.35 -2.63
N ALA A 37 -13.41 -8.29 -3.92
CA ALA A 37 -12.54 -7.77 -4.97
C ALA A 37 -12.21 -6.28 -4.74
N SER A 38 -13.21 -5.50 -4.35
CA SER A 38 -13.06 -4.08 -4.03
C SER A 38 -12.15 -3.88 -2.82
N ASP A 39 -12.34 -4.66 -1.75
CA ASP A 39 -11.52 -4.60 -0.54
C ASP A 39 -10.05 -4.92 -0.85
N ILE A 40 -9.78 -5.99 -1.59
CA ILE A 40 -8.42 -6.36 -2.01
C ILE A 40 -7.81 -5.29 -2.91
N GLY A 41 -8.60 -4.70 -3.83
CA GLY A 41 -8.16 -3.60 -4.67
C GLY A 41 -7.75 -2.37 -3.86
N ASN A 42 -8.57 -1.98 -2.87
CA ASN A 42 -8.28 -0.85 -1.99
C ASN A 42 -7.03 -1.09 -1.14
N ASP A 43 -6.89 -2.30 -0.60
CA ASP A 43 -5.70 -2.71 0.15
C ASP A 43 -4.43 -2.64 -0.70
N CYS A 44 -4.48 -3.10 -1.96
CA CYS A 44 -3.36 -3.00 -2.90
C CYS A 44 -2.91 -1.55 -3.09
N VAL A 45 -3.85 -0.62 -3.31
CA VAL A 45 -3.54 0.80 -3.50
C VAL A 45 -2.89 1.39 -2.24
N PHE A 46 -3.43 1.07 -1.05
CA PHE A 46 -2.84 1.50 0.21
C PHE A 46 -1.43 0.96 0.40
N LEU A 47 -1.21 -0.33 0.12
CA LEU A 47 0.09 -0.97 0.24
C LEU A 47 1.12 -0.39 -0.74
N GLU A 48 0.72 -0.04 -1.97
CA GLU A 48 1.59 0.64 -2.93
C GLU A 48 2.01 2.02 -2.46
N ALA A 49 1.08 2.81 -1.92
CA ALA A 49 1.38 4.11 -1.32
C ALA A 49 2.35 3.96 -0.14
N LEU A 50 2.06 3.04 0.78
CA LEU A 50 2.90 2.77 1.95
C LEU A 50 4.31 2.30 1.56
N ARG A 51 4.42 1.44 0.54
CA ARG A 51 5.72 1.01 -0.02
C ARG A 51 6.51 2.20 -0.52
N ASN A 52 5.88 3.11 -1.27
CA ASN A 52 6.54 4.28 -1.83
C ASN A 52 7.08 5.21 -0.72
N ASP A 53 6.30 5.45 0.34
CA ASP A 53 6.75 6.23 1.50
C ASP A 53 7.99 5.61 2.16
N PHE A 54 8.04 4.29 2.30
CA PHE A 54 9.20 3.60 2.84
C PHE A 54 10.40 3.64 1.89
N LEU A 55 10.20 3.53 0.58
CA LEU A 55 11.25 3.65 -0.43
C LEU A 55 11.87 5.06 -0.43
N GLU A 56 11.05 6.11 -0.39
CA GLU A 56 11.52 7.50 -0.26
C GLU A 56 12.34 7.70 1.01
N SER A 57 11.95 7.02 2.09
CA SER A 57 12.66 7.06 3.36
C SER A 57 14.03 6.38 3.33
N LEU A 58 14.17 5.32 2.54
CA LEU A 58 15.45 4.66 2.28
C LEU A 58 16.36 5.54 1.41
N GLN A 59 15.82 6.17 0.37
CA GLN A 59 16.58 6.99 -0.58
C GLN A 59 17.07 8.30 0.03
N SER A 60 16.26 8.96 0.85
CA SER A 60 16.58 10.25 1.44
C SER A 60 17.46 10.17 2.70
N GLY A 61 17.66 8.97 3.26
CA GLY A 61 18.27 8.77 4.58
C GLY A 61 17.49 9.43 5.72
N LYS A 62 16.29 9.95 5.44
CA LYS A 62 15.36 10.54 6.39
C LYS A 62 14.12 9.66 6.42
N LEU A 63 13.77 9.18 7.62
CA LEU A 63 12.55 8.42 7.87
C LEU A 63 11.30 9.16 7.36
N PRO A 64 10.19 8.45 7.09
CA PRO A 64 9.02 9.05 6.47
C PRO A 64 8.56 10.19 7.36
N GLN A 65 8.59 11.41 6.81
CA GLN A 65 8.00 12.55 7.48
C GLN A 65 6.50 12.30 7.53
N GLU A 66 5.93 12.42 8.72
CA GLU A 66 4.51 12.36 9.02
C GLU A 66 3.74 13.33 8.08
N LYS A 67 3.36 12.85 6.90
CA LYS A 67 2.69 13.63 5.87
C LYS A 67 1.36 12.97 5.55
N ALA A 68 0.39 13.46 6.32
CA ALA A 68 -1.00 13.72 5.94
C ALA A 68 -1.89 12.53 5.53
N ASN A 69 -2.67 12.09 6.51
CA ASN A 69 -4.07 11.66 6.43
C ASN A 69 -4.41 10.63 5.35
N VAL A 70 -4.85 9.44 5.79
CA VAL A 70 -5.32 8.33 4.94
C VAL A 70 -6.45 8.77 4.00
N GLU A 71 -7.22 9.79 4.38
CA GLU A 71 -8.24 10.44 3.54
C GLU A 71 -7.68 11.11 2.27
N SER A 72 -6.40 11.47 2.22
CA SER A 72 -5.80 12.05 1.00
C SER A 72 -5.62 11.01 -0.13
N TYR A 73 -5.47 9.74 0.24
CA TYR A 73 -5.39 8.62 -0.70
C TYR A 73 -6.79 8.14 -1.12
N LEU A 74 -7.80 8.31 -0.27
CA LEU A 74 -9.18 7.90 -0.52
C LEU A 74 -10.08 9.02 -1.08
N GLY A 75 -9.73 10.29 -0.85
CA GLY A 75 -10.56 11.48 -1.10
C GLY A 75 -10.75 11.87 -2.57
N GLY A 76 -10.19 11.11 -3.51
CA GLY A 76 -10.41 11.32 -4.94
C GLY A 76 -11.75 10.80 -5.48
N TYR A 77 -12.45 9.93 -4.73
CA TYR A 77 -13.59 9.16 -5.26
C TYR A 77 -14.97 9.55 -4.72
N LEU A 78 -15.06 10.43 -3.72
CA LEU A 78 -16.33 10.89 -3.16
C LEU A 78 -16.53 12.39 -3.40
N GLY A 79 -16.71 12.80 -4.65
CA GLY A 79 -17.09 14.19 -4.92
C GLY A 79 -17.09 14.63 -6.38
N ARG A 80 -18.03 14.11 -7.18
CA ARG A 80 -18.69 14.92 -8.22
C ARG A 80 -20.17 14.53 -8.29
N ASN A 81 -21.01 15.42 -7.77
CA ASN A 81 -22.42 15.51 -8.13
C ASN A 81 -22.58 15.74 -9.63
#